data_AF-A0A7C8HKJ8-F1
#
_entry.id   AF-A0A7C8HKJ8-F1
#
_cell.length_a   1.000
_cell.length_b   1.000
_cell.length_c   1.000
_cell.angle_alpha   90.00
_cell.angle_beta   90.00
_cell.angle_gamma   90.00
#
_symmetry.space_group_name_H-M   'P 1'
#
loop_
_entity.id
_entity.type
_entity.pdbx_description
1 polymer ?
#
loop_
_entity_poly.entity_id
_entity_poly.type
_entity_poly.pdbx_seq_one_letter_code
_entity_poly.pdbx_strand_id
1 'polypeptide(L)'
;MSDSARSSGRPSGRASATLALAAVLVAACSTVASPVGPYPVSRAPSYPGGPFEAGPRFLSAPPSQCVPFAREISGIAIRGDANTWWTQAEGRYERAGTPAVGSVIVIRTYGDGSRGHVAVVTRIVSDRVILVDHANWHGRGEVAVAVPVRDVSEDHNWSQVNVWWLDTNRWGSRDYTVEGFIRPR
;
A
#
# COMPACT_ATOMS: atom_id res chain seq x y z
N MET A 1 22.12 70.70 40.78
CA MET A 1 23.17 71.72 40.82
C MET A 1 24.39 71.08 40.17
N SER A 2 24.47 71.15 38.85
CA SER A 2 25.30 72.12 38.09
C SER A 2 26.67 71.48 37.83
N ASP A 3 27.28 71.53 36.65
CA ASP A 3 26.90 72.03 35.35
C ASP A 3 27.92 71.45 34.34
N SER A 4 27.48 71.28 33.10
CA SER A 4 28.19 71.51 31.83
C SER A 4 29.73 71.38 31.76
N ALA A 5 30.21 70.61 30.77
CA ALA A 5 30.61 71.23 29.49
C ALA A 5 31.07 70.20 28.44
N ARG A 6 30.79 70.59 27.21
CA ARG A 6 30.86 69.89 25.93
C ARG A 6 31.97 70.54 25.09
N SER A 7 32.69 69.79 24.25
CA SER A 7 33.27 70.21 22.96
C SER A 7 34.30 69.15 22.51
N SER A 8 34.03 68.30 21.52
CA SER A 8 34.00 68.50 20.05
C SER A 8 35.34 68.23 19.37
N GLY A 9 35.31 67.38 18.34
CA GLY A 9 36.47 67.03 17.50
C GLY A 9 36.23 65.76 16.68
N ARG A 10 35.54 65.88 15.53
CA ARG A 10 35.59 64.92 14.41
C ARG A 10 36.56 65.47 13.38
N PRO A 11 37.39 64.61 12.75
CA PRO A 11 37.23 64.33 11.31
C PRO A 11 37.32 62.80 11.05
N SER A 12 36.39 62.16 10.33
CA SER A 12 36.29 62.04 8.86
C SER A 12 37.39 61.19 8.19
N GLY A 13 36.98 60.13 7.48
CA GLY A 13 37.78 59.44 6.46
C GLY A 13 38.02 57.96 6.75
N ARG A 14 37.10 57.08 6.35
CA ARG A 14 37.19 56.26 5.12
C ARG A 14 38.31 55.21 5.15
N ALA A 15 37.93 53.94 5.31
CA ALA A 15 38.05 52.94 4.24
C ALA A 15 37.53 51.61 4.76
N SER A 16 36.42 51.18 4.19
CA SER A 16 35.89 49.82 4.30
C SER A 16 36.91 48.84 3.72
N ALA A 17 37.34 47.88 4.54
CA ALA A 17 37.86 46.61 4.05
C ALA A 17 36.91 45.52 4.55
N THR A 18 35.75 45.44 3.91
CA THR A 18 34.89 44.26 3.96
C THR A 18 35.67 43.09 3.39
N LEU A 19 36.26 42.27 4.26
CA LEU A 19 36.60 40.90 3.92
C LEU A 19 35.27 40.20 3.61
N ALA A 20 34.99 40.03 2.32
CA ALA A 20 33.95 39.14 1.86
C ALA A 20 34.38 37.71 2.18
N LEU A 21 34.03 37.22 3.37
CA LEU A 21 34.03 35.80 3.64
C LEU A 21 32.81 35.22 2.90
N ALA A 22 33.03 34.76 1.67
CA ALA A 22 32.07 33.95 0.95
C ALA A 22 31.92 32.61 1.69
N ALA A 23 31.08 32.57 2.71
CA ALA A 23 30.63 31.32 3.29
C ALA A 23 29.67 30.67 2.30
N VAL A 24 30.20 29.70 1.55
CA VAL A 24 29.43 28.82 0.66
C VAL A 24 28.33 28.16 1.49
N LEU A 25 27.09 28.61 1.29
CA LEU A 25 25.91 27.93 1.80
C LEU A 25 25.75 26.62 1.02
N VAL A 26 26.33 25.55 1.54
CA VAL A 26 26.00 24.19 1.09
C VAL A 26 24.59 23.92 1.60
N ALA A 27 23.59 24.18 0.76
CA ALA A 27 22.24 23.68 0.95
C ALA A 27 22.30 22.16 0.80
N ALA A 28 22.58 21.46 1.90
CA ALA A 28 22.37 20.03 1.98
C ALA A 28 20.85 19.80 1.92
N CYS A 29 20.34 19.46 0.73
CA CYS A 29 19.08 18.75 0.63
C CYS A 29 19.26 17.42 1.37
N SER A 30 18.90 17.41 2.65
CA SER A 30 18.71 16.17 3.39
C SER A 30 17.50 15.47 2.79
N THR A 31 17.73 14.68 1.74
CA THR A 31 16.82 13.59 1.41
C THR A 31 16.87 12.66 2.60
N VAL A 32 15.87 12.74 3.47
CA VAL A 32 15.50 11.61 4.31
C VAL A 32 15.15 10.49 3.36
N ALA A 33 16.13 9.62 3.08
CA ALA A 33 15.86 8.31 2.54
C ALA A 33 14.93 7.65 3.56
N SER A 34 13.68 7.45 3.18
CA SER A 34 12.74 6.67 3.97
C SER A 34 13.43 5.36 4.37
N PRO A 35 13.34 4.92 5.64
CA PRO A 35 13.77 3.59 5.97
C PRO A 35 12.93 2.64 5.12
N VAL A 36 13.56 2.00 4.14
CA VAL A 36 13.07 0.77 3.54
C VAL A 36 12.77 -0.14 4.72
N GLY A 37 11.48 -0.38 4.96
CA GLY A 37 11.02 -1.20 6.08
C GLY A 37 11.73 -2.56 6.08
N PRO A 38 11.90 -3.20 7.24
CA PRO A 38 12.64 -4.44 7.39
C PRO A 38 11.79 -5.62 6.92
N TYR A 39 11.21 -5.56 5.73
CA TYR A 39 10.63 -6.71 5.09
C TYR A 39 11.79 -7.49 4.47
N PRO A 40 12.29 -8.58 5.09
CA PRO A 40 12.91 -9.60 4.26
C PRO A 40 11.80 -10.01 3.29
N VAL A 41 11.97 -9.68 2.01
CA VAL A 41 11.26 -10.36 0.94
C VAL A 41 11.74 -11.80 1.04
N SER A 42 11.12 -12.56 1.95
CA SER A 42 11.24 -14.01 2.00
C SER A 42 10.88 -14.43 0.61
N ARG A 43 11.89 -14.92 -0.12
CA ARG A 43 11.86 -15.21 -1.55
C ARG A 43 10.47 -15.72 -1.90
N ALA A 44 9.66 -14.85 -2.52
CA ALA A 44 8.32 -15.22 -2.92
C ALA A 44 8.46 -16.52 -3.73
N PRO A 45 7.59 -17.53 -3.50
CA PRO A 45 7.69 -18.79 -4.20
C PRO A 45 7.92 -18.54 -5.69
N SER A 46 9.04 -19.03 -6.21
CA SER A 46 9.39 -18.85 -7.61
C SER A 46 8.52 -19.83 -8.42
N TYR A 47 7.32 -19.39 -8.78
CA TYR A 47 6.43 -20.15 -9.66
C TYR A 47 7.08 -20.26 -11.05
N PRO A 48 7.13 -21.46 -11.68
CA PRO A 48 7.53 -21.60 -13.08
C PRO A 48 6.63 -20.73 -13.97
N GLY A 49 7.23 -19.74 -14.65
CA GLY A 49 6.53 -18.70 -15.42
C GLY A 49 6.46 -17.35 -14.69
N GLY A 50 7.59 -16.67 -14.54
CA GLY A 50 7.74 -15.37 -13.86
C GLY A 50 6.68 -14.31 -14.24
N PRO A 51 6.39 -13.34 -13.37
CA PRO A 51 5.08 -13.42 -12.74
C PRO A 51 3.95 -12.63 -13.43
N PHE A 52 4.18 -11.86 -14.51
CA PHE A 52 3.29 -10.73 -14.81
C PHE A 52 2.97 -10.39 -16.28
N GLU A 53 3.15 -11.31 -17.24
CA GLU A 53 2.75 -11.11 -18.65
C GLU A 53 1.65 -12.07 -19.11
N ALA A 54 1.53 -13.24 -18.47
CA ALA A 54 0.61 -14.31 -18.89
C ALA A 54 -0.88 -14.07 -18.57
N GLY A 55 -1.28 -12.86 -18.20
CA GLY A 55 -2.66 -12.53 -17.84
C GLY A 55 -3.21 -13.31 -16.63
N PRO A 56 -4.51 -13.13 -16.33
CA PRO A 56 -5.19 -13.79 -15.22
C PRO A 56 -5.29 -15.30 -15.49
N ARG A 57 -4.86 -16.14 -14.55
CA ARG A 57 -4.86 -17.60 -14.75
C ARG A 57 -4.98 -18.39 -13.45
N PHE A 58 -5.44 -19.64 -13.56
CA PHE A 58 -5.31 -20.61 -12.48
C PHE A 58 -3.92 -21.23 -12.48
N LEU A 59 -3.38 -21.44 -11.29
CA LEU A 59 -2.17 -22.23 -11.11
C LEU A 59 -2.51 -23.70 -10.90
N SER A 60 -1.63 -24.58 -11.38
CA SER A 60 -1.59 -25.97 -10.92
C SER A 60 -0.98 -25.98 -9.52
N ALA A 61 -1.84 -25.94 -8.50
CA ALA A 61 -1.46 -25.90 -7.10
C ALA A 61 -2.42 -26.79 -6.28
N PRO A 62 -1.99 -27.31 -5.12
CA PRO A 62 -2.89 -27.98 -4.19
C PRO A 62 -4.08 -27.07 -3.80
N PRO A 63 -5.27 -27.63 -3.55
CA PRO A 63 -6.42 -26.84 -3.12
C PRO A 63 -6.11 -26.02 -1.87
N SER A 64 -6.46 -24.74 -1.89
CA SER A 64 -6.22 -23.82 -0.77
C SER A 64 -7.46 -22.97 -0.48
N GLN A 65 -7.45 -22.25 0.64
CA GLN A 65 -8.47 -21.30 1.04
C GLN A 65 -7.88 -19.89 1.05
N CYS A 66 -8.71 -18.86 0.88
CA CYS A 66 -8.25 -17.48 0.79
C CYS A 66 -7.40 -17.03 2.00
N VAL A 67 -7.83 -17.39 3.20
CA VAL A 67 -7.15 -17.07 4.48
C VAL A 67 -5.74 -17.67 4.57
N PRO A 68 -5.52 -19.00 4.54
CA PRO A 68 -4.18 -19.57 4.61
C PRO A 68 -3.28 -19.09 3.46
N PHE A 69 -3.82 -18.97 2.24
CA PHE A 69 -3.09 -18.42 1.11
C PHE A 69 -2.61 -16.98 1.37
N ALA A 70 -3.52 -16.08 1.75
CA ALA A 70 -3.18 -14.68 1.98
C ALA A 70 -2.16 -14.53 3.12
N ARG A 71 -2.25 -15.34 4.17
CA ARG A 71 -1.27 -15.33 5.27
C ARG A 71 0.13 -15.74 4.79
N GLU A 72 0.21 -16.79 3.99
CA GLU A 72 1.48 -17.30 3.47
C GLU A 72 2.17 -16.25 2.58
N ILE A 73 1.40 -15.59 1.70
CA ILE A 73 1.96 -14.66 0.72
C ILE A 73 2.21 -13.27 1.32
N SER A 74 1.32 -12.75 2.17
CA SER A 74 1.46 -11.39 2.73
C SER A 74 2.30 -11.33 4.01
N GLY A 75 2.47 -12.45 4.72
CA GLY A 75 3.07 -12.48 6.06
C GLY A 75 2.13 -12.00 7.18
N ILE A 76 0.89 -11.61 6.88
CA ILE A 76 -0.11 -11.25 7.90
C ILE A 76 -0.49 -12.49 8.73
N ALA A 77 -0.36 -12.39 10.05
CA ALA A 77 -0.60 -13.47 10.99
C ALA A 77 -2.02 -13.47 11.61
N ILE A 78 -3.02 -12.96 10.89
CA ILE A 78 -4.44 -13.04 11.25
C ILE A 78 -4.98 -14.43 10.86
N ARG A 79 -5.92 -14.99 11.63
CA ARG A 79 -6.52 -16.32 11.40
C ARG A 79 -8.03 -16.27 11.59
N GLY A 80 -8.72 -17.36 11.25
CA GLY A 80 -10.17 -17.42 11.27
C GLY A 80 -10.78 -16.89 9.98
N ASP A 81 -12.10 -16.73 9.98
CA ASP A 81 -12.89 -16.35 8.80
C ASP A 81 -12.49 -14.97 8.28
N ALA A 82 -12.47 -14.80 6.95
CA ALA A 82 -11.99 -13.59 6.30
C ALA A 82 -12.80 -12.34 6.68
N ASN A 83 -14.10 -12.48 6.97
CA ASN A 83 -14.95 -11.38 7.45
C ASN A 83 -14.53 -10.82 8.83
N THR A 84 -13.72 -11.55 9.61
CA THR A 84 -13.23 -11.06 10.90
C THR A 84 -11.89 -10.32 10.78
N TRP A 85 -11.24 -10.38 9.61
CA TRP A 85 -9.88 -9.88 9.45
C TRP A 85 -9.76 -8.38 9.64
N TRP A 86 -10.75 -7.61 9.17
CA TRP A 86 -10.73 -6.16 9.32
C TRP A 86 -10.73 -5.72 10.79
N THR A 87 -11.61 -6.32 11.59
CA THR A 87 -11.67 -6.09 13.04
C THR A 87 -10.40 -6.60 13.73
N GLN A 88 -9.93 -7.80 13.39
CA GLN A 88 -8.72 -8.35 13.97
C GLN A 88 -7.44 -7.57 13.62
N ALA A 89 -7.43 -6.81 12.53
CA ALA A 89 -6.30 -5.99 12.14
C ALA A 89 -6.16 -4.73 13.01
N GLU A 90 -7.22 -4.27 13.65
CA GLU A 90 -7.21 -3.06 14.48
C GLU A 90 -6.14 -3.13 15.58
N GLY A 91 -5.33 -2.08 15.69
CA GLY A 91 -4.21 -2.00 16.64
C GLY A 91 -3.05 -2.97 16.36
N ARG A 92 -3.16 -3.85 15.35
CA ARG A 92 -2.15 -4.88 15.04
C ARG A 92 -1.49 -4.62 13.68
N TYR A 93 -2.25 -4.24 12.67
CA TYR A 93 -1.77 -3.94 11.34
C TYR A 93 -2.31 -2.59 10.90
N GLU A 94 -1.62 -1.92 9.97
CA GLU A 94 -2.17 -0.71 9.39
C GLU A 94 -3.41 -1.07 8.56
N ARG A 95 -4.50 -0.36 8.83
CA ARG A 95 -5.74 -0.39 8.06
C ARG A 95 -5.80 0.83 7.15
N ALA A 96 -5.96 0.62 5.86
CA ALA A 96 -6.02 1.68 4.86
C ALA A 96 -7.28 1.55 3.98
N GLY A 97 -7.78 2.67 3.47
CA GLY A 97 -8.86 2.69 2.47
C GLY A 97 -8.37 2.48 1.03
N THR A 98 -7.07 2.55 0.78
CA THR A 98 -6.48 2.45 -0.56
C THR A 98 -5.49 1.29 -0.68
N PRO A 99 -5.35 0.70 -1.88
CA PRO A 99 -4.46 -0.43 -2.10
C PRO A 99 -3.00 -0.02 -2.02
N ALA A 100 -2.17 -0.93 -1.51
CA ALA A 100 -0.72 -0.93 -1.66
C ALA A 100 -0.25 -2.32 -2.11
N VAL A 101 0.83 -2.41 -2.88
CA VAL A 101 1.43 -3.72 -3.21
C VAL A 101 1.81 -4.44 -1.91
N GLY A 102 1.44 -5.72 -1.80
CA GLY A 102 1.60 -6.54 -0.60
C GLY A 102 0.49 -6.40 0.44
N SER A 103 -0.38 -5.40 0.33
CA SER A 103 -1.56 -5.30 1.20
C SER A 103 -2.59 -6.38 0.89
N VAL A 104 -3.45 -6.68 1.86
CA VAL A 104 -4.56 -7.63 1.71
C VAL A 104 -5.88 -6.87 1.66
N ILE A 105 -6.60 -6.98 0.55
CA ILE A 105 -7.97 -6.46 0.45
C ILE A 105 -8.92 -7.37 1.23
N VAL A 106 -9.83 -6.80 2.02
CA VAL A 106 -10.88 -7.52 2.75
C VAL A 106 -12.23 -7.23 2.11
N ILE A 107 -12.83 -8.26 1.54
CA ILE A 107 -14.07 -8.19 0.75
C ILE A 107 -15.20 -8.86 1.51
N ARG A 108 -16.35 -8.18 1.60
CA ARG A 108 -17.59 -8.76 2.09
C ARG A 108 -18.31 -9.47 0.94
N THR A 109 -18.45 -10.78 1.04
CA THR A 109 -19.22 -11.60 0.09
C THR A 109 -20.69 -11.66 0.49
N TYR A 110 -21.60 -11.71 -0.49
CA TYR A 110 -23.04 -11.86 -0.24
C TYR A 110 -23.41 -13.23 0.36
N GLY A 111 -24.58 -13.28 1.02
CA GLY A 111 -25.05 -14.41 1.84
C GLY A 111 -25.30 -13.93 3.27
N ASP A 112 -25.10 -14.78 4.26
CA ASP A 112 -25.02 -14.37 5.67
C ASP A 112 -23.73 -13.58 5.98
N GLY A 113 -22.87 -13.35 4.99
CA GLY A 113 -21.58 -12.66 5.16
C GLY A 113 -20.61 -13.41 6.08
N SER A 114 -20.88 -14.69 6.39
CA SER A 114 -20.17 -15.43 7.45
C SER A 114 -18.70 -15.72 7.14
N ARG A 115 -18.31 -15.74 5.87
CA ARG A 115 -16.93 -16.09 5.49
C ARG A 115 -16.10 -14.90 5.03
N GLY A 116 -16.67 -13.99 4.23
CA GLY A 116 -15.92 -12.94 3.55
C GLY A 116 -14.89 -13.50 2.56
N HIS A 117 -14.04 -12.65 2.00
CA HIS A 117 -12.92 -13.06 1.15
C HIS A 117 -11.73 -12.12 1.33
N VAL A 118 -10.52 -12.66 1.22
CA VAL A 118 -9.27 -11.88 1.24
C VAL A 118 -8.41 -12.21 0.04
N ALA A 119 -7.71 -11.21 -0.48
CA ALA A 119 -6.81 -11.35 -1.62
C ALA A 119 -5.57 -10.46 -1.43
N VAL A 120 -4.42 -10.90 -1.92
CA VAL A 120 -3.17 -10.13 -1.80
C VAL A 120 -3.00 -9.26 -3.03
N VAL A 121 -2.82 -7.96 -2.84
CA VAL A 121 -2.53 -7.01 -3.92
C VAL A 121 -1.11 -7.23 -4.42
N THR A 122 -0.96 -7.62 -5.69
CA THR A 122 0.34 -7.86 -6.31
C THR A 122 0.79 -6.74 -7.22
N ARG A 123 -0.15 -5.93 -7.72
CA ARG A 123 0.16 -4.77 -8.58
C ARG A 123 -0.94 -3.71 -8.51
N ILE A 124 -0.54 -2.45 -8.63
CA ILE A 124 -1.44 -1.33 -8.94
C ILE A 124 -1.30 -1.04 -10.44
N VAL A 125 -2.39 -1.19 -11.19
CA VAL A 125 -2.42 -0.98 -12.65
C VAL A 125 -2.83 0.46 -12.98
N SER A 126 -3.79 0.99 -12.23
CA SER A 126 -4.24 2.37 -12.29
C SER A 126 -4.89 2.76 -10.95
N ASP A 127 -5.34 4.00 -10.84
CA ASP A 127 -6.10 4.49 -9.67
C ASP A 127 -7.35 3.66 -9.36
N ARG A 128 -7.85 2.90 -10.35
CA ARG A 128 -9.10 2.15 -10.31
C ARG A 128 -8.93 0.66 -10.58
N VAL A 129 -7.72 0.17 -10.82
CA VAL A 129 -7.48 -1.26 -11.14
C VAL A 129 -6.23 -1.75 -10.43
N ILE A 130 -6.38 -2.86 -9.72
CA ILE A 130 -5.28 -3.62 -9.13
C ILE A 130 -5.28 -5.04 -9.67
N LEU A 131 -4.15 -5.72 -9.55
CA LEU A 131 -4.08 -7.17 -9.68
C LEU A 131 -3.94 -7.78 -8.28
N VAL A 132 -4.63 -8.89 -8.08
CA VAL A 132 -4.57 -9.66 -6.85
C VAL A 132 -4.29 -11.13 -7.13
N ASP A 133 -3.68 -11.77 -6.14
CA ASP A 133 -3.55 -13.22 -6.07
C ASP A 133 -4.40 -13.72 -4.89
N HIS A 134 -5.10 -14.84 -5.08
CA HIS A 134 -6.01 -15.39 -4.08
C HIS A 134 -6.32 -16.86 -4.35
N ALA A 135 -6.93 -17.50 -3.35
CA ALA A 135 -7.41 -18.87 -3.45
C ALA A 135 -8.91 -18.97 -3.18
N ASN A 136 -9.56 -19.96 -3.79
CA ASN A 136 -10.94 -20.37 -3.56
C ASN A 136 -12.01 -19.28 -3.78
N TRP A 137 -11.84 -18.42 -4.79
CA TRP A 137 -12.88 -17.45 -5.14
C TRP A 137 -14.04 -18.07 -5.91
N HIS A 138 -13.76 -19.08 -6.72
CA HIS A 138 -14.74 -19.84 -7.48
C HIS A 138 -15.31 -21.03 -6.69
N GLY A 139 -14.88 -21.22 -5.42
CA GLY A 139 -15.43 -22.24 -4.53
C GLY A 139 -14.88 -23.66 -4.74
N ARG A 140 -13.80 -23.84 -5.51
CA ARG A 140 -13.21 -25.15 -5.85
C ARG A 140 -11.78 -25.34 -5.32
N GLY A 141 -11.34 -24.46 -4.42
CA GLY A 141 -10.00 -24.48 -3.82
C GLY A 141 -8.88 -24.01 -4.75
N GLU A 142 -9.22 -23.42 -5.90
CA GLU A 142 -8.25 -23.01 -6.91
C GLU A 142 -7.35 -21.87 -6.44
N VAL A 143 -6.12 -21.81 -6.93
CA VAL A 143 -5.25 -20.64 -6.79
C VAL A 143 -5.31 -19.85 -8.09
N ALA A 144 -5.73 -18.59 -8.01
CA ALA A 144 -5.81 -17.66 -9.13
C ALA A 144 -4.82 -16.51 -8.93
N VAL A 145 -4.05 -16.19 -9.97
CA VAL A 145 -3.03 -15.14 -9.95
C VAL A 145 -3.25 -14.10 -11.03
N ALA A 146 -2.70 -12.91 -10.79
CA ALA A 146 -2.82 -11.74 -11.67
C ALA A 146 -4.29 -11.42 -11.99
N VAL A 147 -5.19 -11.59 -11.02
CA VAL A 147 -6.64 -11.39 -11.17
C VAL A 147 -6.97 -9.91 -11.08
N PRO A 148 -7.55 -9.29 -12.13
CA PRO A 148 -7.95 -7.90 -12.08
C PRO A 148 -9.09 -7.68 -11.09
N VAL A 149 -8.94 -6.65 -10.28
CA VAL A 149 -9.99 -6.11 -9.42
C VAL A 149 -10.10 -4.63 -9.75
N ARG A 150 -11.30 -4.16 -10.06
CA ARG A 150 -11.56 -2.75 -10.34
C ARG A 150 -12.40 -2.11 -9.24
N ASP A 151 -12.06 -0.88 -8.91
CA ASP A 151 -12.89 -0.02 -8.07
C ASP A 151 -14.12 0.44 -8.88
N VAL A 152 -15.31 0.12 -8.38
CA VAL A 152 -16.60 0.52 -8.96
C VAL A 152 -17.38 1.47 -8.05
N SER A 153 -16.78 1.92 -6.94
CA SER A 153 -17.39 2.90 -6.05
C SER A 153 -17.65 4.23 -6.77
N GLU A 154 -18.76 4.87 -6.41
CA GLU A 154 -19.15 6.19 -6.93
C GLU A 154 -18.13 7.27 -6.54
N ASP A 155 -17.58 7.18 -5.33
CA ASP A 155 -16.64 8.16 -4.76
C ASP A 155 -15.16 7.86 -5.07
N HIS A 156 -14.87 6.80 -5.84
CA HIS A 156 -13.51 6.40 -6.22
C HIS A 156 -12.60 6.11 -5.01
N ASN A 157 -13.19 5.55 -3.95
CA ASN A 157 -12.57 5.37 -2.65
C ASN A 157 -12.37 3.89 -2.30
N TRP A 158 -12.43 3.00 -3.31
CA TRP A 158 -12.28 1.55 -3.16
C TRP A 158 -13.31 0.86 -2.24
N SER A 159 -14.37 1.54 -1.81
CA SER A 159 -15.42 0.97 -0.96
C SER A 159 -16.23 -0.14 -1.64
N GLN A 160 -16.16 -0.24 -2.96
CA GLN A 160 -16.84 -1.25 -3.76
C GLN A 160 -15.97 -1.69 -4.94
N VAL A 161 -15.90 -3.01 -5.19
CA VAL A 161 -15.07 -3.57 -6.25
C VAL A 161 -15.80 -4.61 -7.09
N ASN A 162 -15.39 -4.76 -8.35
CA ASN A 162 -15.75 -5.88 -9.19
C ASN A 162 -14.50 -6.73 -9.46
N VAL A 163 -14.64 -8.05 -9.34
CA VAL A 163 -13.54 -9.01 -9.50
C VAL A 163 -13.68 -9.72 -10.83
N TRP A 164 -12.59 -9.83 -11.59
CA TRP A 164 -12.55 -10.57 -12.84
C TRP A 164 -12.89 -12.05 -12.63
N TRP A 165 -13.72 -12.62 -13.51
CA TRP A 165 -14.14 -14.01 -13.47
C TRP A 165 -13.39 -14.81 -14.53
N LEU A 166 -12.41 -15.61 -14.09
CA LEU A 166 -11.48 -16.30 -14.98
C LEU A 166 -12.16 -17.30 -15.90
N ASP A 167 -13.15 -18.07 -15.40
CA ASP A 167 -13.82 -19.12 -16.20
C ASP A 167 -14.51 -18.56 -17.45
N THR A 168 -14.97 -17.31 -17.40
CA THR A 168 -15.66 -16.67 -18.53
C THR A 168 -14.86 -15.56 -19.19
N ASN A 169 -13.67 -15.25 -18.67
CA ASN A 169 -12.83 -14.14 -19.11
C ASN A 169 -13.59 -12.81 -19.23
N ARG A 170 -14.35 -12.45 -18.19
CA ARG A 170 -15.17 -11.25 -18.12
C ARG A 170 -15.19 -10.71 -16.69
N TRP A 171 -15.57 -9.44 -16.52
CA TRP A 171 -15.93 -8.91 -15.22
C TRP A 171 -17.06 -9.73 -14.58
N GLY A 172 -16.99 -9.93 -13.27
CA GLY A 172 -18.01 -10.65 -12.53
C GLY A 172 -19.36 -9.94 -12.60
N SER A 173 -20.45 -10.68 -12.43
CA SER A 173 -21.81 -10.13 -12.43
C SER A 173 -22.17 -9.37 -11.16
N ARG A 174 -21.26 -9.27 -10.19
CA ARG A 174 -21.49 -8.73 -8.86
C ARG A 174 -20.41 -7.75 -8.47
N ASP A 175 -20.83 -6.68 -7.80
CA ASP A 175 -19.98 -5.72 -7.15
C ASP A 175 -19.99 -6.00 -5.64
N TYR A 176 -18.83 -5.95 -5.00
CA TYR A 176 -18.63 -6.38 -3.62
C TYR A 176 -18.19 -5.21 -2.75
N THR A 177 -18.72 -5.13 -1.53
CA THR A 177 -18.26 -4.16 -0.54
C THR A 177 -16.86 -4.54 -0.03
N VAL A 178 -16.01 -3.54 0.13
CA VAL A 178 -14.66 -3.66 0.68
C VAL A 178 -14.62 -3.01 2.05
N GLU A 179 -14.05 -3.70 3.04
CA GLU A 179 -13.82 -3.10 4.36
C GLU A 179 -12.56 -2.24 4.38
N GLY A 180 -11.57 -2.63 3.57
CA GLY A 180 -10.35 -1.88 3.33
C GLY A 180 -9.18 -2.80 2.97
N PHE A 181 -7.98 -2.28 3.18
CA PHE A 181 -6.71 -2.94 2.90
C PHE A 181 -5.88 -3.04 4.18
N ILE A 182 -5.41 -4.24 4.49
CA ILE A 182 -4.54 -4.49 5.65
C ILE A 182 -3.11 -4.56 5.15
N ARG A 183 -2.20 -3.76 5.71
CA ARG A 183 -0.78 -3.77 5.33
C ARG A 183 0.04 -4.71 6.22
N PRO A 184 0.98 -5.49 5.66
CA PRO A 184 1.92 -6.26 6.47
C PRO A 184 2.87 -5.34 7.23
N ARG A 185 3.46 -5.84 8.33
CA ARG A 185 4.40 -5.10 9.19
C ARG A 185 5.82 -5.14 8.71
#